data_AF-A4JMY5-F1
#
_entry.id   AF-A4JMY5-F1
#
_cell.length_a   1.000
_cell.length_b   1.000
_cell.length_c   1.000
_cell.angle_alpha   90.00
_cell.angle_beta   90.00
_cell.angle_gamma   90.00
#
_symmetry.space_group_name_H-M   'P 1'
#
loop_
_entity.id
_entity.type
_entity.pdbx_description
1 polymer ?
#
loop_
_entity_poly.entity_id
_entity_poly.type
_entity_poly.pdbx_seq_one_letter_code
_entity_poly.pdbx_strand_id
1 'polypeptide(L)'
;MSLPDTQTRYLFFTGKGGVGKTSLSCATGLAMADAGKKVLIVSTDPASNLDEVLGVGLSQSPTAVPGAPDLFALNIDPEAAAQAYRERMVGPYRGVLPAAAIRNMEEQFSGACTVEIAAFDEFSKLLGDPAATADFDHVIFDTAPTGHTLRLLTLPSAWNEFISSSTGGASCLGPLAGLEKQKALYAATVERLSSAVDTTVVLVSRPEVAALREANRTRHELAELGIRNQVLAINGLFATERHDDAIATAMAERARQALADMPRELSVLPQTRIPFLPRGTVGLDALRDMAHPERVRMPTERRMPDTALPPGLGGLVDALSATGHGVIMTMGKGGVGKTTVAAAIAVALAGRGHDVILSTTDPASHVAATVDGVVPRLSVTRIDPAREVQQYTEEVLAKAGSHLDAGGRAMLEEDLRSPCTEEIAVFRAFARTVDQGKSGFVVLDTAPTGHTILLLDAAEAYHREVMRTQGDMPESVRQLLPRLRDPDYSRILIVTLPEATPVHEAERLSADLARAGITPYAWVINQSLLASGTTDPMLCQRGTYEVPFVRRVADNLAQRTALIPWLAEAPVGPVGLEHVIRAGAGA
;
A
#
# COMPACT_ATOMS: atom_id res chain seq x y z
N MET A 1 30.03 5.63 0.20
CA MET A 1 29.19 4.46 -0.13
C MET A 1 28.10 4.92 -1.09
N SER A 2 27.42 4.00 -1.77
CA SER A 2 26.23 4.34 -2.59
C SER A 2 24.92 4.31 -1.78
N LEU A 3 25.02 4.53 -0.47
CA LEU A 3 23.91 4.53 0.49
C LEU A 3 23.80 5.90 1.16
N PRO A 4 22.65 6.27 1.75
CA PRO A 4 22.42 7.58 2.36
C PRO A 4 23.47 7.92 3.43
N ASP A 5 24.24 8.99 3.20
CA ASP A 5 25.20 9.50 4.17
C ASP A 5 24.45 10.12 5.36
N THR A 6 24.52 9.44 6.50
CA THR A 6 23.73 9.72 7.70
C THR A 6 24.53 9.39 8.95
N GLN A 7 24.43 10.26 9.97
CA GLN A 7 25.18 10.15 11.24
C GLN A 7 24.27 10.17 12.47
N THR A 8 22.96 10.27 12.26
CA THR A 8 21.93 10.32 13.29
C THR A 8 21.68 8.93 13.89
N ARG A 9 21.22 8.88 15.16
CA ARG A 9 20.95 7.61 15.85
C ARG A 9 19.77 6.87 15.25
N TYR A 10 18.71 7.58 14.85
CA TYR A 10 17.48 6.99 14.34
C TYR A 10 17.34 7.26 12.84
N LEU A 11 17.25 6.19 12.05
CA LEU A 11 17.03 6.28 10.60
C LEU A 11 15.66 5.74 10.25
N PHE A 12 14.96 6.44 9.35
CA PHE A 12 13.62 6.08 8.92
C PHE A 12 13.57 5.92 7.41
N PHE A 13 13.38 4.71 6.92
CA PHE A 13 13.12 4.48 5.50
C PHE A 13 11.61 4.59 5.27
N THR A 14 11.21 5.40 4.30
CA THR A 14 9.79 5.60 3.95
C THR A 14 9.59 5.81 2.46
N GLY A 15 8.36 5.68 1.99
CA GLY A 15 8.00 5.66 0.58
C GLY A 15 7.20 4.42 0.18
N LYS A 16 6.86 4.40 -1.10
CA LYS A 16 5.89 3.51 -1.76
C LYS A 16 6.21 2.01 -1.61
N GLY A 17 5.29 1.14 -2.04
CA GLY A 17 5.60 -0.28 -2.26
C GLY A 17 6.67 -0.47 -3.33
N GLY A 18 7.46 -1.55 -3.21
CA GLY A 18 8.42 -1.99 -4.24
C GLY A 18 9.66 -1.10 -4.46
N VAL A 19 9.72 0.13 -3.94
CA VAL A 19 10.88 1.03 -4.14
C VAL A 19 12.18 0.54 -3.48
N GLY A 20 12.11 -0.48 -2.63
CA GLY A 20 13.27 -1.13 -2.01
C GLY A 20 13.67 -0.55 -0.65
N LYS A 21 12.70 -0.15 0.19
CA LYS A 21 12.95 0.28 1.58
C LYS A 21 13.76 -0.75 2.35
N THR A 22 13.26 -1.99 2.43
CA THR A 22 13.87 -3.12 3.15
C THR A 22 15.26 -3.45 2.66
N SER A 23 15.53 -3.35 1.36
CA SER A 23 16.87 -3.54 0.83
C SER A 23 17.82 -2.39 1.19
N LEU A 24 17.35 -1.13 1.18
CA LEU A 24 18.15 0.03 1.58
C LEU A 24 18.41 0.10 3.09
N SER A 25 17.40 -0.16 3.92
CA SER A 25 17.52 -0.18 5.38
C SER A 25 18.48 -1.29 5.82
N CYS A 26 18.36 -2.49 5.24
CA CYS A 26 19.29 -3.59 5.48
C CYS A 26 20.69 -3.33 4.94
N ALA A 27 20.86 -2.79 3.73
CA ALA A 27 22.18 -2.45 3.20
C ALA A 27 22.86 -1.35 4.02
N THR A 28 22.10 -0.36 4.51
CA THR A 28 22.61 0.71 5.39
C THR A 28 23.01 0.16 6.75
N GLY A 29 22.16 -0.67 7.39
CA GLY A 29 22.48 -1.30 8.67
C GLY A 29 23.67 -2.25 8.58
N LEU A 30 23.75 -3.06 7.52
CA LEU A 30 24.87 -3.95 7.25
C LEU A 30 26.17 -3.19 6.98
N ALA A 31 26.14 -2.09 6.21
CA ALA A 31 27.32 -1.27 5.96
C ALA A 31 27.80 -0.52 7.21
N MET A 32 26.89 -0.14 8.12
CA MET A 32 27.24 0.39 9.44
C MET A 32 27.84 -0.70 10.35
N ALA A 33 27.29 -1.92 10.33
CA ALA A 33 27.79 -3.06 11.10
C ALA A 33 29.17 -3.55 10.61
N ASP A 34 29.37 -3.69 9.30
CA ASP A 34 30.68 -3.96 8.68
C ASP A 34 31.71 -2.83 8.94
N ALA A 35 31.25 -1.62 9.33
CA ALA A 35 32.08 -0.51 9.78
C ALA A 35 32.28 -0.44 11.31
N GLY A 36 31.83 -1.45 12.06
CA GLY A 36 32.03 -1.57 13.51
C GLY A 36 31.02 -0.79 14.36
N LYS A 37 29.80 -0.57 13.86
CA LYS A 37 28.67 -0.03 14.65
C LYS A 37 27.73 -1.14 15.09
N LYS A 38 27.16 -1.01 16.29
CA LYS A 38 26.09 -1.90 16.75
C LYS A 38 24.73 -1.37 16.36
N VAL A 39 24.02 -2.10 15.50
CA VAL A 39 22.83 -1.61 14.78
C VAL A 39 21.62 -2.50 15.05
N LEU A 40 20.46 -1.89 15.27
CA LEU A 40 19.17 -2.56 15.30
C LEU A 40 18.32 -2.16 14.09
N ILE A 41 17.92 -3.11 13.25
CA ILE A 41 16.88 -2.92 12.23
C ILE A 41 15.51 -3.29 12.84
N VAL A 42 14.51 -2.44 12.63
CA VAL A 42 13.14 -2.62 13.09
C VAL A 42 12.22 -2.59 11.89
N SER A 43 11.43 -3.64 11.66
CA SER A 43 10.29 -3.56 10.75
C SER A 43 8.97 -3.45 11.50
N THR A 44 8.05 -2.70 10.89
CA THR A 44 6.68 -2.40 11.33
C THR A 44 5.65 -2.71 10.24
N ASP A 45 6.09 -3.24 9.10
CA ASP A 45 5.20 -3.60 7.99
C ASP A 45 4.61 -5.01 8.26
N PRO A 46 3.27 -5.19 8.32
CA PRO A 46 2.66 -6.50 8.54
C PRO A 46 2.92 -7.50 7.39
N ALA A 47 3.48 -7.06 6.26
CA ALA A 47 3.97 -7.90 5.18
C ALA A 47 5.49 -7.76 4.97
N SER A 48 6.23 -7.44 6.05
CA SER A 48 7.68 -7.36 6.04
C SER A 48 8.33 -8.66 5.57
N ASN A 49 9.22 -8.55 4.59
CA ASN A 49 10.10 -9.64 4.18
C ASN A 49 11.53 -9.46 4.71
N LEU A 50 11.69 -8.76 5.84
CA LEU A 50 12.98 -8.53 6.51
C LEU A 50 13.68 -9.85 6.84
N ASP A 51 12.91 -10.87 7.27
CA ASP A 51 13.39 -12.24 7.53
C ASP A 51 14.08 -12.88 6.31
N GLU A 52 13.46 -12.74 5.13
CA GLU A 52 14.01 -13.26 3.87
C GLU A 52 15.24 -12.46 3.42
N VAL A 53 15.18 -11.12 3.49
CA VAL A 53 16.25 -10.22 3.05
C VAL A 53 17.52 -10.42 3.86
N LEU A 54 17.41 -10.67 5.18
CA LEU A 54 18.54 -10.96 6.06
C LEU A 54 18.91 -12.45 6.12
N GLY A 55 18.01 -13.35 5.71
CA GLY A 55 18.24 -14.80 5.74
C GLY A 55 18.12 -15.43 7.14
N VAL A 56 17.33 -14.84 8.03
CA VAL A 56 17.15 -15.26 9.43
C VAL A 56 15.71 -15.04 9.88
N GLY A 57 15.12 -16.02 10.56
CA GLY A 57 13.81 -15.85 11.19
C GLY A 57 13.93 -14.98 12.45
N LEU A 58 13.24 -13.85 12.45
CA LEU A 58 13.22 -12.86 13.52
C LEU A 58 12.10 -13.13 14.53
N SER A 59 12.06 -12.28 15.55
CA SER A 59 11.00 -12.23 16.56
C SER A 59 10.70 -10.78 16.93
N GLN A 60 9.78 -10.56 17.87
CA GLN A 60 9.56 -9.25 18.49
C GLN A 60 10.71 -8.81 19.42
N SER A 61 11.80 -9.59 19.53
CA SER A 61 13.01 -9.24 20.30
C SER A 61 14.25 -9.09 19.38
N PRO A 62 15.20 -8.20 19.71
CA PRO A 62 16.45 -8.05 18.96
C PRO A 62 17.18 -9.38 18.74
N THR A 63 17.21 -9.81 17.48
CA THR A 63 17.75 -11.10 17.03
C THR A 63 19.02 -10.83 16.21
N ALA A 64 20.14 -11.45 16.57
CA ALA A 64 21.42 -11.22 15.88
C ALA A 64 21.44 -11.84 14.48
N VAL A 65 22.00 -11.14 13.49
CA VAL A 65 21.99 -11.55 12.08
C VAL A 65 23.20 -12.44 11.75
N PRO A 66 23.03 -13.72 11.36
CA PRO A 66 24.15 -14.61 11.06
C PRO A 66 24.99 -14.12 9.87
N GLY A 67 26.29 -13.90 10.08
CA GLY A 67 27.21 -13.39 9.04
C GLY A 67 27.35 -11.85 8.99
N ALA A 68 26.69 -11.15 9.92
CA ALA A 68 26.83 -9.71 10.13
C ALA A 68 27.05 -9.43 11.64
N PRO A 69 28.32 -9.38 12.11
CA PRO A 69 28.64 -9.03 13.49
C PRO A 69 28.02 -7.69 13.88
N ASP A 70 27.53 -7.59 15.11
CA ASP A 70 26.90 -6.40 15.69
C ASP A 70 25.66 -5.85 14.95
N LEU A 71 25.16 -6.55 13.92
CA LEU A 71 23.86 -6.32 13.31
C LEU A 71 22.78 -7.17 14.00
N PHE A 72 21.72 -6.50 14.44
CA PHE A 72 20.52 -7.11 15.02
C PHE A 72 19.29 -6.66 14.24
N ALA A 73 18.25 -7.48 14.25
CA ALA A 73 16.96 -7.14 13.67
C ALA A 73 15.79 -7.65 14.53
N LEU A 74 14.65 -6.97 14.44
CA LEU A 74 13.38 -7.45 15.01
C LEU A 74 12.21 -7.08 14.08
N ASN A 75 11.12 -7.83 14.18
CA ASN A 75 9.91 -7.63 13.40
C ASN A 75 8.72 -7.42 14.34
N ILE A 76 8.08 -6.24 14.30
CA ILE A 76 6.88 -5.94 15.07
C ILE A 76 5.68 -6.48 14.30
N ASP A 77 5.25 -7.69 14.65
CA ASP A 77 3.95 -8.25 14.23
C ASP A 77 2.80 -7.37 14.79
N PRO A 78 2.06 -6.63 13.94
CA PRO A 78 0.98 -5.76 14.36
C PRO A 78 -0.26 -6.50 14.86
N GLU A 79 -0.49 -7.73 14.40
CA GLU A 79 -1.66 -8.52 14.78
C GLU A 79 -1.46 -9.14 16.16
N ALA A 80 -0.25 -9.65 16.46
CA ALA A 80 0.16 -10.03 17.82
C ALA A 80 0.18 -8.82 18.78
N ALA A 81 0.67 -7.65 18.33
CA ALA A 81 0.63 -6.42 19.13
C ALA A 81 -0.83 -6.01 19.43
N ALA A 82 -1.73 -6.07 18.45
CA ALA A 82 -3.16 -5.78 18.63
C ALA A 82 -3.84 -6.78 19.58
N GLN A 83 -3.48 -8.06 19.52
CA GLN A 83 -3.98 -9.09 20.44
C GLN A 83 -3.49 -8.84 21.87
N ALA A 84 -2.21 -8.51 22.06
CA ALA A 84 -1.65 -8.16 23.36
C ALA A 84 -2.28 -6.86 23.92
N TYR A 85 -2.50 -5.86 23.07
CA TYR A 85 -3.20 -4.62 23.42
C TYR A 85 -4.65 -4.90 23.87
N ARG A 86 -5.40 -5.70 23.09
CA ARG A 86 -6.77 -6.12 23.43
C ARG A 86 -6.81 -6.87 24.75
N GLU A 87 -5.89 -7.78 24.99
CA GLU A 87 -5.80 -8.54 26.24
C GLU A 87 -5.49 -7.62 27.43
N ARG A 88 -4.57 -6.66 27.27
CA ARG A 88 -4.26 -5.61 28.25
C ARG A 88 -5.49 -4.76 28.63
N MET A 89 -6.40 -4.50 27.68
CA MET A 89 -7.58 -3.66 27.89
C MET A 89 -8.81 -4.43 28.36
N VAL A 90 -9.05 -5.66 27.88
CA VAL A 90 -10.27 -6.44 28.19
C VAL A 90 -10.05 -7.49 29.28
N GLY A 91 -8.85 -8.09 29.36
CA GLY A 91 -8.50 -9.12 30.33
C GLY A 91 -8.92 -8.79 31.78
N PRO A 92 -8.65 -7.58 32.31
CA PRO A 92 -9.04 -7.18 33.67
C PRO A 92 -10.55 -7.20 33.96
N TYR A 93 -11.40 -7.22 32.93
CA TYR A 93 -12.86 -7.23 33.07
C TYR A 93 -13.49 -8.62 32.90
N ARG A 94 -12.75 -9.62 32.37
CA ARG A 94 -13.29 -10.97 32.18
C ARG A 94 -13.62 -11.60 33.54
N GLY A 95 -14.85 -12.09 33.69
CA GLY A 95 -15.39 -12.58 34.96
C GLY A 95 -15.95 -11.49 35.90
N VAL A 96 -15.75 -10.21 35.58
CA VAL A 96 -16.35 -9.06 36.30
C VAL A 96 -17.57 -8.53 35.54
N LEU A 97 -17.48 -8.38 34.22
CA LEU A 97 -18.58 -7.92 33.36
C LEU A 97 -19.33 -9.10 32.69
N PRO A 98 -20.61 -8.90 32.30
CA PRO A 98 -21.36 -9.90 31.55
C PRO A 98 -20.67 -10.27 30.23
N ALA A 99 -20.71 -11.56 29.85
CA ALA A 99 -20.03 -12.06 28.65
C ALA A 99 -20.45 -11.36 27.33
N ALA A 100 -21.64 -10.75 27.28
CA ALA A 100 -22.07 -9.94 26.14
C ALA A 100 -21.33 -8.58 26.06
N ALA A 101 -21.04 -7.95 27.21
CA ALA A 101 -20.25 -6.73 27.26
C ALA A 101 -18.78 -7.01 26.92
N ILE A 102 -18.21 -8.11 27.42
CA ILE A 102 -16.85 -8.55 27.08
C ILE A 102 -16.70 -8.75 25.57
N ARG A 103 -17.62 -9.48 24.92
CA ARG A 103 -17.57 -9.65 23.44
C ARG A 103 -17.62 -8.32 22.70
N ASN A 104 -18.49 -7.39 23.12
CA ASN A 104 -18.58 -6.09 22.46
C ASN A 104 -17.29 -5.26 22.64
N MET A 105 -16.63 -5.34 23.80
CA MET A 105 -15.29 -4.75 23.98
C MET A 105 -14.25 -5.42 23.07
N GLU A 106 -14.23 -6.76 23.00
CA GLU A 106 -13.31 -7.50 22.14
C GLU A 106 -13.51 -7.15 20.65
N GLU A 107 -14.75 -6.95 20.20
CA GLU A 107 -15.08 -6.43 18.86
C GLU A 107 -14.55 -5.01 18.62
N GLN A 108 -14.74 -4.07 19.57
CA GLN A 108 -14.22 -2.70 19.47
C GLN A 108 -12.68 -2.66 19.34
N PHE A 109 -11.97 -3.57 20.01
CA PHE A 109 -10.52 -3.74 19.90
C PHE A 109 -10.09 -4.72 18.78
N SER A 110 -10.97 -5.02 17.81
CA SER A 110 -10.67 -5.91 16.67
C SER A 110 -10.56 -5.23 15.30
N GLY A 111 -11.03 -3.98 15.14
CA GLY A 111 -10.84 -3.22 13.90
C GLY A 111 -9.38 -2.80 13.66
N ALA A 112 -8.99 -2.61 12.40
CA ALA A 112 -7.60 -2.33 12.02
C ALA A 112 -7.03 -1.02 12.61
N CYS A 113 -7.85 -0.06 13.04
CA CYS A 113 -7.41 1.10 13.83
C CYS A 113 -6.68 0.66 15.13
N THR A 114 -7.10 -0.46 15.74
CA THR A 114 -6.41 -1.05 16.91
C THR A 114 -5.05 -1.65 16.52
N VAL A 115 -4.95 -2.19 15.30
CA VAL A 115 -3.70 -2.76 14.76
C VAL A 115 -2.67 -1.66 14.50
N GLU A 116 -3.07 -0.54 13.88
CA GLU A 116 -2.20 0.62 13.72
C GLU A 116 -1.75 1.22 15.06
N ILE A 117 -2.68 1.40 16.01
CA ILE A 117 -2.37 1.97 17.34
C ILE A 117 -1.44 1.03 18.14
N ALA A 118 -1.62 -0.28 18.06
CA ALA A 118 -0.77 -1.24 18.77
C ALA A 118 0.64 -1.34 18.16
N ALA A 119 0.76 -1.35 16.83
CA ALA A 119 2.05 -1.24 16.16
C ALA A 119 2.76 0.09 16.51
N PHE A 120 1.99 1.19 16.64
CA PHE A 120 2.54 2.47 17.09
C PHE A 120 2.96 2.48 18.56
N ASP A 121 2.31 1.72 19.46
CA ASP A 121 2.74 1.56 20.86
C ASP A 121 4.14 0.90 20.93
N GLU A 122 4.35 -0.22 20.22
CA GLU A 122 5.68 -0.88 20.18
C GLU A 122 6.75 0.02 19.52
N PHE A 123 6.41 0.69 18.42
CA PHE A 123 7.27 1.69 17.79
C PHE A 123 7.66 2.83 18.76
N SER A 124 6.69 3.33 19.54
CA SER A 124 6.89 4.41 20.51
C SER A 124 7.75 3.99 21.70
N LYS A 125 7.79 2.71 22.06
CA LYS A 125 8.75 2.21 23.06
C LYS A 125 10.17 2.29 22.50
N LEU A 126 10.39 1.77 21.29
CA LEU A 126 11.72 1.74 20.67
C LEU A 126 12.30 3.12 20.34
N LEU A 127 11.45 4.08 19.92
CA LEU A 127 11.88 5.46 19.67
C LEU A 127 11.80 6.36 20.91
N GLY A 128 10.79 6.22 21.76
CA GLY A 128 10.52 7.12 22.88
C GLY A 128 11.30 6.80 24.16
N ASP A 129 11.48 5.52 24.51
CA ASP A 129 12.22 5.12 25.71
C ASP A 129 13.74 5.04 25.41
N PRO A 130 14.61 5.84 26.05
CA PRO A 130 16.05 5.73 25.87
C PRO A 130 16.63 4.37 26.31
N ALA A 131 15.98 3.65 27.23
CA ALA A 131 16.44 2.36 27.71
C ALA A 131 16.19 1.22 26.70
N ALA A 132 15.07 1.26 25.99
CA ALA A 132 14.63 0.20 25.07
C ALA A 132 15.61 -0.06 23.91
N THR A 133 16.39 0.95 23.51
CA THR A 133 17.40 0.84 22.46
C THR A 133 18.79 1.33 22.89
N ALA A 134 19.05 1.45 24.20
CA ALA A 134 20.29 1.99 24.77
C ALA A 134 21.55 1.33 24.20
N ASP A 135 21.49 0.01 24.03
CA ASP A 135 22.54 -0.92 23.63
C ASP A 135 23.03 -0.81 22.17
N PHE A 136 22.50 0.12 21.38
CA PHE A 136 22.77 0.27 19.94
C PHE A 136 23.28 1.69 19.60
N ASP A 137 24.26 1.77 18.69
CA ASP A 137 24.71 3.05 18.09
C ASP A 137 23.63 3.65 17.19
N HIS A 138 22.97 2.81 16.38
CA HIS A 138 21.96 3.21 15.41
C HIS A 138 20.74 2.27 15.45
N VAL A 139 19.55 2.84 15.23
CA VAL A 139 18.27 2.14 15.14
C VAL A 139 17.61 2.53 13.81
N ILE A 140 17.33 1.55 12.96
CA ILE A 140 16.85 1.75 11.60
C ILE A 140 15.44 1.19 11.46
N PHE A 141 14.45 2.07 11.31
CA PHE A 141 13.07 1.70 11.02
C PHE A 141 12.86 1.57 9.52
N ASP A 142 12.42 0.40 9.07
CA ASP A 142 12.23 0.08 7.65
C ASP A 142 10.99 0.73 7.01
N THR A 143 9.99 1.03 7.84
CA THR A 143 8.81 1.79 7.45
C THR A 143 8.51 2.84 8.53
N ALA A 144 8.55 4.11 8.15
CA ALA A 144 8.03 5.18 8.99
C ALA A 144 6.49 5.07 9.15
N PRO A 145 5.92 5.41 10.32
CA PRO A 145 4.47 5.50 10.49
C PRO A 145 3.85 6.51 9.52
N THR A 146 2.60 6.29 9.12
CA THR A 146 1.95 7.12 8.10
C THR A 146 1.66 8.53 8.60
N GLY A 147 1.50 9.48 7.67
CA GLY A 147 1.06 10.84 8.00
C GLY A 147 -0.30 10.87 8.72
N HIS A 148 -1.18 9.90 8.49
CA HIS A 148 -2.45 9.75 9.23
C HIS A 148 -2.20 9.31 10.67
N THR A 149 -1.46 8.21 10.86
CA THR A 149 -1.13 7.65 12.18
C THR A 149 -0.38 8.68 13.05
N LEU A 150 0.53 9.47 12.45
CA LEU A 150 1.20 10.58 13.14
C LEU A 150 0.24 11.74 13.48
N ARG A 151 -0.60 12.18 12.54
CA ARG A 151 -1.56 13.28 12.74
C ARG A 151 -2.56 13.01 13.88
N LEU A 152 -3.04 11.77 14.04
CA LEU A 152 -3.92 11.38 15.15
C LEU A 152 -3.30 11.66 16.55
N LEU A 153 -1.98 11.57 16.63
CA LEU A 153 -1.22 11.66 17.88
C LEU A 153 -0.65 13.07 18.11
N THR A 154 -0.45 13.87 17.04
CA THR A 154 -0.12 15.30 17.13
C THR A 154 -1.33 16.21 17.37
N LEU A 155 -2.40 15.71 18.00
CA LEU A 155 -3.60 16.49 18.38
C LEU A 155 -3.79 16.61 19.92
N PRO A 156 -2.89 17.25 20.68
CA PRO A 156 -2.99 17.36 22.14
C PRO A 156 -4.30 17.95 22.70
N SER A 157 -4.98 18.81 21.92
CA SER A 157 -6.26 19.42 22.27
C SER A 157 -7.43 18.44 22.09
N ALA A 158 -7.52 17.82 20.92
CA ALA A 158 -8.64 16.93 20.56
C ALA A 158 -8.82 15.80 21.59
N TRP A 159 -7.73 15.25 22.14
CA TRP A 159 -7.80 14.14 23.10
C TRP A 159 -8.64 14.49 24.34
N ASN A 160 -8.47 15.68 24.92
CA ASN A 160 -9.24 16.07 26.11
C ASN A 160 -10.73 16.34 25.77
N GLU A 161 -11.02 16.83 24.56
CA GLU A 161 -12.33 17.34 24.14
C GLU A 161 -13.21 16.23 23.51
N PHE A 162 -12.60 15.28 22.78
CA PHE A 162 -13.27 14.07 22.28
C PHE A 162 -13.53 13.05 23.41
N ILE A 163 -12.56 12.78 24.30
CA ILE A 163 -12.74 11.76 25.36
C ILE A 163 -13.84 12.21 26.35
N SER A 164 -13.98 13.51 26.60
CA SER A 164 -15.03 14.04 27.49
C SER A 164 -16.42 14.16 26.84
N SER A 165 -16.51 14.24 25.51
CA SER A 165 -17.79 14.30 24.77
C SER A 165 -18.31 12.93 24.31
N SER A 166 -17.43 11.92 24.18
CA SER A 166 -17.73 10.57 23.65
C SER A 166 -18.59 9.70 24.60
N THR A 167 -19.82 10.12 24.87
CA THR A 167 -20.84 9.34 25.61
C THR A 167 -21.83 8.59 24.70
N GLY A 168 -21.84 8.91 23.39
CA GLY A 168 -22.57 8.15 22.37
C GLY A 168 -21.73 6.98 21.82
N GLY A 169 -22.20 5.75 22.03
CA GLY A 169 -21.46 4.55 21.64
C GLY A 169 -21.64 4.15 20.18
N ALA A 170 -20.74 4.59 19.29
CA ALA A 170 -20.64 4.11 17.90
C ALA A 170 -19.24 4.29 17.26
N SER A 171 -18.17 4.49 18.04
CA SER A 171 -16.91 5.03 17.51
C SER A 171 -15.68 4.15 17.75
N CYS A 172 -14.75 4.12 16.78
CA CYS A 172 -13.49 3.35 16.77
C CYS A 172 -12.43 3.85 17.79
N LEU A 173 -12.85 4.56 18.82
CA LEU A 173 -12.00 5.34 19.73
C LEU A 173 -11.77 4.66 21.10
N GLY A 174 -12.34 3.47 21.33
CA GLY A 174 -12.00 2.61 22.49
C GLY A 174 -10.48 2.43 22.70
N PRO A 175 -9.67 2.22 21.65
CA PRO A 175 -8.20 2.24 21.72
C PRO A 175 -7.56 3.53 22.24
N LEU A 176 -8.23 4.70 22.21
CA LEU A 176 -7.64 5.94 22.72
C LEU A 176 -7.64 6.01 24.25
N ALA A 177 -8.63 5.39 24.92
CA ALA A 177 -8.74 5.40 26.37
C ALA A 177 -7.57 4.70 27.09
N GLY A 178 -6.88 3.77 26.41
CA GLY A 178 -5.64 3.17 26.94
C GLY A 178 -4.41 4.09 26.88
N LEU A 179 -4.44 5.12 26.01
CA LEU A 179 -3.25 5.91 25.65
C LEU A 179 -2.94 7.06 26.63
N GLU A 180 -3.88 7.47 27.48
CA GLU A 180 -3.65 8.54 28.47
C GLU A 180 -2.40 8.29 29.33
N LYS A 181 -2.22 7.04 29.76
CA LYS A 181 -1.07 6.60 30.59
C LYS A 181 0.26 6.63 29.84
N GLN A 182 0.23 6.73 28.51
CA GLN A 182 1.41 6.70 27.63
C GLN A 182 1.65 8.05 26.92
N LYS A 183 0.86 9.09 27.23
CA LYS A 183 0.97 10.44 26.65
C LYS A 183 2.40 11.03 26.70
N ALA A 184 3.17 10.73 27.76
CA ALA A 184 4.58 11.13 27.86
C ALA A 184 5.50 10.39 26.88
N LEU A 185 5.26 9.09 26.64
CA LEU A 185 6.00 8.30 25.66
C LEU A 185 5.75 8.78 24.24
N TYR A 186 4.48 9.06 23.89
CA TYR A 186 4.12 9.60 22.59
C TYR A 186 4.65 11.03 22.36
N ALA A 187 4.66 11.89 23.38
CA ALA A 187 5.32 13.19 23.31
C ALA A 187 6.83 13.06 23.03
N ALA A 188 7.55 12.22 23.77
CA ALA A 188 8.97 11.95 23.55
C ALA A 188 9.26 11.29 22.19
N THR A 189 8.34 10.46 21.69
CA THR A 189 8.40 9.83 20.36
C THR A 189 8.31 10.88 19.26
N VAL A 190 7.35 11.81 19.32
CA VAL A 190 7.19 12.90 18.35
C VAL A 190 8.35 13.90 18.43
N GLU A 191 8.80 14.24 19.64
CA GLU A 191 9.96 15.11 19.86
C GLU A 191 11.23 14.54 19.22
N ARG A 192 11.51 13.24 19.45
CA ARG A 192 12.69 12.58 18.87
C ARG A 192 12.58 12.37 17.37
N LEU A 193 11.39 12.06 16.85
CA LEU A 193 11.13 11.93 15.41
C LEU A 193 11.35 13.25 14.66
N SER A 194 10.98 14.38 15.28
CA SER A 194 11.21 15.73 14.72
C SER A 194 12.58 16.33 15.04
N SER A 195 13.38 15.72 15.92
CA SER A 195 14.75 16.15 16.20
C SER A 195 15.67 15.86 15.01
N ALA A 196 16.12 16.93 14.36
CA ALA A 196 17.09 16.85 13.26
C ALA A 196 18.50 16.39 13.68
N VAL A 197 18.77 16.32 14.99
CA VAL A 197 20.05 15.83 15.56
C VAL A 197 19.98 14.33 15.83
N ASP A 198 18.83 13.84 16.30
CA ASP A 198 18.66 12.43 16.65
C ASP A 198 18.20 11.58 15.46
N THR A 199 17.44 12.18 14.53
CA THR A 199 16.68 11.45 13.50
C THR A 199 16.94 11.96 12.08
N THR A 200 17.04 11.04 11.12
CA THR A 200 16.95 11.32 9.67
C THR A 200 15.90 10.45 8.99
N VAL A 201 15.08 11.05 8.12
CA VAL A 201 14.15 10.32 7.24
C VAL A 201 14.73 10.19 5.84
N VAL A 202 14.90 8.95 5.38
CA VAL A 202 15.24 8.58 4.00
C VAL A 202 13.94 8.35 3.22
N LEU A 203 13.61 9.30 2.35
CA LEU A 203 12.58 9.14 1.33
C LEU A 203 13.13 8.23 0.22
N VAL A 204 12.63 7.00 0.14
CA VAL A 204 12.99 6.05 -0.91
C VAL A 204 12.04 6.19 -2.09
N SER A 205 12.61 6.34 -3.30
CA SER A 205 11.87 6.37 -4.56
C SER A 205 12.62 5.59 -5.64
N ARG A 206 11.93 5.16 -6.69
CA ARG A 206 12.54 4.81 -7.99
C ARG A 206 12.55 6.04 -8.92
N PRO A 207 13.32 6.06 -10.02
CA PRO A 207 13.25 7.10 -11.05
C PRO A 207 11.97 6.96 -11.90
N GLU A 208 10.81 7.14 -11.26
CA GLU A 208 9.49 6.98 -11.86
C GLU A 208 8.62 8.18 -11.43
N VAL A 209 7.90 8.80 -12.37
CA VAL A 209 7.07 10.00 -12.09
C VAL A 209 6.08 9.75 -10.94
N ALA A 210 5.46 8.57 -10.90
CA ALA A 210 4.50 8.19 -9.86
C ALA A 210 5.14 7.77 -8.51
N ALA A 211 6.45 7.54 -8.45
CA ALA A 211 7.18 7.33 -7.20
C ALA A 211 7.74 8.66 -6.65
N LEU A 212 8.24 9.54 -7.54
CA LEU A 212 8.74 10.86 -7.18
C LEU A 212 7.62 11.81 -6.72
N ARG A 213 6.43 11.76 -7.34
CA ARG A 213 5.25 12.49 -6.85
C ARG A 213 4.82 12.02 -5.46
N GLU A 214 4.82 10.71 -5.23
CA GLU A 214 4.50 10.10 -3.93
C GLU A 214 5.50 10.57 -2.86
N ALA A 215 6.80 10.44 -3.12
CA ALA A 215 7.86 10.89 -2.22
C ALA A 215 7.76 12.38 -1.91
N ASN A 216 7.42 13.25 -2.88
CA ASN A 216 7.21 14.68 -2.59
C ASN A 216 5.97 14.93 -1.73
N ARG A 217 4.88 14.17 -1.87
CA ARG A 217 3.70 14.31 -0.99
C ARG A 217 4.04 13.91 0.45
N THR A 218 4.69 12.76 0.64
CA THR A 218 5.21 12.33 1.96
C THR A 218 6.19 13.36 2.54
N ARG A 219 7.06 13.96 1.72
CA ARG A 219 7.97 15.04 2.11
C ARG A 219 7.24 16.26 2.69
N HIS A 220 6.12 16.67 2.07
CA HIS A 220 5.24 17.73 2.59
C HIS A 220 4.59 17.31 3.92
N GLU A 221 3.91 16.15 3.96
CA GLU A 221 3.19 15.64 5.13
C GLU A 221 4.10 15.56 6.38
N LEU A 222 5.33 15.06 6.22
CA LEU A 222 6.32 14.97 7.30
C LEU A 222 6.88 16.35 7.71
N ALA A 223 7.05 17.28 6.78
CA ALA A 223 7.55 18.62 7.07
C ALA A 223 6.54 19.49 7.83
N GLU A 224 5.23 19.27 7.63
CA GLU A 224 4.14 19.85 8.43
C GLU A 224 4.20 19.39 9.89
N LEU A 225 4.53 18.10 10.11
CA LEU A 225 4.71 17.49 11.44
C LEU A 225 6.02 17.90 12.14
N GLY A 226 6.84 18.76 11.51
CA GLY A 226 8.11 19.25 12.04
C GLY A 226 9.34 18.40 11.66
N ILE A 227 9.13 17.25 11.03
CA ILE A 227 10.17 16.27 10.69
C ILE A 227 10.93 16.77 9.45
N ARG A 228 11.96 17.59 9.66
CA ARG A 228 12.64 18.36 8.60
C ARG A 228 13.97 17.80 8.11
N ASN A 229 14.60 16.88 8.84
CA ASN A 229 15.81 16.21 8.40
C ASN A 229 15.49 15.07 7.44
N GLN A 230 15.27 15.42 6.17
CA GLN A 230 14.85 14.50 5.11
C GLN A 230 15.89 14.42 3.99
N VAL A 231 16.19 13.20 3.52
CA VAL A 231 17.10 12.92 2.39
C VAL A 231 16.41 12.02 1.36
N LEU A 232 16.85 12.06 0.11
CA LEU A 232 16.25 11.31 -1.01
C LEU A 232 17.16 10.15 -1.46
N ALA A 233 16.69 8.92 -1.34
CA ALA A 233 17.32 7.74 -1.91
C ALA A 233 16.61 7.33 -3.21
N ILE A 234 17.25 7.58 -4.35
CA ILE A 234 16.76 7.18 -5.68
C ILE A 234 17.33 5.80 -6.00
N ASN A 235 16.54 4.77 -5.76
CA ASN A 235 16.92 3.37 -5.92
C ASN A 235 16.67 2.86 -7.35
N GLY A 236 17.43 1.84 -7.76
CA GLY A 236 17.21 1.12 -9.01
C GLY A 236 17.43 1.96 -10.27
N LEU A 237 18.37 2.92 -10.25
CA LEU A 237 18.67 3.77 -11.40
C LEU A 237 19.31 2.95 -12.52
N PHE A 238 18.50 2.53 -13.49
CA PHE A 238 18.95 1.87 -14.71
C PHE A 238 19.48 2.90 -15.71
N ALA A 239 20.64 2.62 -16.28
CA ALA A 239 21.25 3.39 -17.34
C ALA A 239 22.02 2.42 -18.25
N THR A 240 22.01 2.66 -19.56
CA THR A 240 22.74 1.86 -20.54
C THR A 240 23.24 2.75 -21.67
N GLU A 241 24.44 2.46 -22.17
CA GLU A 241 25.01 3.07 -23.38
C GLU A 241 24.59 2.31 -24.65
N ARG A 242 23.77 1.26 -24.50
CA ARG A 242 23.26 0.42 -25.60
C ARG A 242 21.92 0.94 -26.11
N HIS A 243 21.78 0.95 -27.43
CA HIS A 243 20.55 1.32 -28.13
C HIS A 243 20.05 0.21 -29.08
N ASP A 244 20.64 -0.99 -29.00
CA ASP A 244 20.23 -2.19 -29.74
C ASP A 244 19.14 -3.00 -29.01
N ASP A 245 18.69 -2.55 -27.83
CA ASP A 245 17.62 -3.17 -27.04
C ASP A 245 16.52 -2.15 -26.68
N ALA A 246 15.30 -2.37 -27.17
CA ALA A 246 14.19 -1.42 -27.03
C ALA A 246 13.69 -1.30 -25.58
N ILE A 247 13.73 -2.40 -24.81
CA ILE A 247 13.30 -2.44 -23.40
C ILE A 247 14.29 -1.65 -22.55
N ALA A 248 15.59 -1.93 -22.69
CA ALA A 248 16.64 -1.23 -21.95
C ALA A 248 16.69 0.27 -22.31
N THR A 249 16.57 0.60 -23.60
CA THR A 249 16.52 2.00 -24.07
C THR A 249 15.33 2.74 -23.47
N ALA A 250 14.12 2.17 -23.54
CA ALA A 250 12.93 2.78 -22.96
C ALA A 250 12.99 2.88 -21.43
N MET A 251 13.62 1.93 -20.73
CA MET A 251 13.76 1.96 -19.28
C MET A 251 14.71 3.08 -18.83
N ALA A 252 15.86 3.22 -19.49
CA ALA A 252 16.80 4.32 -19.23
C ALA A 252 16.20 5.70 -19.60
N GLU A 253 15.46 5.77 -20.71
CA GLU A 253 14.81 7.00 -21.17
C GLU A 253 13.72 7.48 -20.20
N ARG A 254 12.82 6.58 -19.78
CA ARG A 254 11.79 6.88 -18.77
C ARG A 254 12.41 7.32 -17.44
N ALA A 255 13.48 6.65 -17.00
CA ALA A 255 14.21 7.02 -15.80
C ALA A 255 14.82 8.43 -15.92
N ARG A 256 15.47 8.74 -17.05
CA ARG A 256 16.02 10.08 -17.31
C ARG A 256 14.94 11.15 -17.34
N GLN A 257 13.81 10.90 -17.99
CA GLN A 257 12.71 11.86 -18.08
C GLN A 257 12.05 12.09 -16.71
N ALA A 258 11.78 11.03 -15.94
CA ALA A 258 11.22 11.14 -14.59
C ALA A 258 12.13 11.93 -13.63
N LEU A 259 13.46 11.83 -13.79
CA LEU A 259 14.43 12.62 -13.02
C LEU A 259 14.52 14.08 -13.48
N ALA A 260 14.25 14.39 -14.76
CA ALA A 260 14.15 15.75 -15.26
C ALA A 260 12.86 16.44 -14.80
N ASP A 261 11.74 15.71 -14.80
CA ASP A 261 10.41 16.17 -14.36
C ASP A 261 10.21 16.07 -12.83
N MET A 262 11.29 15.91 -12.06
CA MET A 262 11.23 15.76 -10.60
C MET A 262 10.74 17.05 -9.93
N PRO A 263 9.79 16.98 -8.98
CA PRO A 263 9.33 18.16 -8.23
C PRO A 263 10.49 18.93 -7.60
N ARG A 264 10.48 20.26 -7.72
CA ARG A 264 11.60 21.13 -7.31
C ARG A 264 11.88 21.04 -5.81
N GLU A 265 10.83 20.84 -5.02
CA GLU A 265 10.89 20.72 -3.56
C GLU A 265 11.51 19.39 -3.11
N LEU A 266 11.48 18.36 -3.99
CA LEU A 266 12.13 17.08 -3.78
C LEU A 266 13.58 17.09 -4.29
N SER A 267 13.85 17.77 -5.41
CA SER A 267 15.17 17.78 -6.04
C SER A 267 16.22 18.61 -5.28
N VAL A 268 15.81 19.51 -4.38
CA VAL A 268 16.70 20.26 -3.48
C VAL A 268 17.13 19.50 -2.21
N LEU A 269 16.57 18.32 -1.92
CA LEU A 269 17.03 17.49 -0.80
C LEU A 269 18.43 16.92 -1.07
N PRO A 270 19.23 16.59 -0.03
CA PRO A 270 20.40 15.74 -0.20
C PRO A 270 20.01 14.42 -0.87
N GLN A 271 20.67 14.06 -1.97
CA GLN A 271 20.33 12.88 -2.77
C GLN A 271 21.41 11.81 -2.72
N THR A 272 21.01 10.54 -2.69
CA THR A 272 21.84 9.39 -3.07
C THR A 272 21.17 8.65 -4.21
N ARG A 273 21.97 8.18 -5.18
CA ARG A 273 21.48 7.43 -6.35
C ARG A 273 22.12 6.05 -6.33
N ILE A 274 21.28 5.03 -6.21
CA ILE A 274 21.68 3.63 -6.17
C ILE A 274 21.43 3.05 -7.57
N PRO A 275 22.45 2.50 -8.25
CA PRO A 275 22.28 1.96 -9.58
C PRO A 275 21.36 0.73 -9.57
N PHE A 276 20.79 0.40 -10.73
CA PHE A 276 20.07 -0.85 -10.91
C PHE A 276 21.01 -2.05 -10.74
N LEU A 277 20.73 -2.89 -9.75
CA LEU A 277 21.50 -4.11 -9.51
C LEU A 277 20.90 -5.28 -10.32
N PRO A 278 21.74 -6.05 -11.05
CA PRO A 278 21.27 -7.17 -11.86
C PRO A 278 20.96 -8.40 -11.01
N ARG A 279 21.47 -8.46 -9.77
CA ARG A 279 21.08 -9.44 -8.74
C ARG A 279 19.84 -8.97 -7.96
N GLY A 280 19.02 -9.91 -7.52
CA GLY A 280 17.99 -9.66 -6.50
C GLY A 280 18.62 -9.30 -5.15
N THR A 281 17.93 -8.52 -4.32
CA THR A 281 18.45 -7.91 -3.08
C THR A 281 18.25 -8.77 -1.82
N VAL A 282 18.34 -10.09 -1.97
CA VAL A 282 18.09 -11.09 -0.90
C VAL A 282 19.43 -11.68 -0.44
N GLY A 283 19.67 -11.68 0.88
CA GLY A 283 20.90 -12.19 1.51
C GLY A 283 22.02 -11.14 1.62
N LEU A 284 22.89 -11.32 2.62
CA LEU A 284 23.91 -10.34 3.00
C LEU A 284 24.87 -9.95 1.86
N ASP A 285 25.22 -10.87 0.96
CA ASP A 285 26.10 -10.56 -0.18
C ASP A 285 25.43 -9.62 -1.19
N ALA A 286 24.11 -9.73 -1.39
CA ALA A 286 23.35 -8.81 -2.24
C ALA A 286 23.16 -7.43 -1.59
N LEU A 287 23.16 -7.37 -0.26
CA LEU A 287 23.15 -6.12 0.50
C LEU A 287 24.54 -5.45 0.50
N ARG A 288 25.63 -6.23 0.53
CA ARG A 288 27.01 -5.74 0.34
C ARG A 288 27.26 -5.25 -1.09
N ASP A 289 26.75 -5.96 -2.11
CA ASP A 289 26.66 -5.45 -3.50
C ASP A 289 25.97 -4.08 -3.57
N MET A 290 24.92 -3.87 -2.77
CA MET A 290 24.13 -2.63 -2.75
C MET A 290 24.83 -1.48 -2.00
N ALA A 291 25.64 -1.79 -0.98
CA ALA A 291 26.56 -0.83 -0.36
C ALA A 291 27.72 -0.45 -1.28
N HIS A 292 28.17 -1.41 -2.10
CA HIS A 292 29.38 -1.36 -2.93
C HIS A 292 29.13 -1.74 -4.41
N PRO A 293 28.27 -1.01 -5.14
CA PRO A 293 27.95 -1.33 -6.53
C PRO A 293 29.17 -1.27 -7.45
N GLU A 294 30.24 -0.56 -7.06
CA GLU A 294 31.51 -0.51 -7.78
C GLU A 294 32.24 -1.87 -7.85
N ARG A 295 31.85 -2.83 -7.01
CA ARG A 295 32.43 -4.18 -6.93
C ARG A 295 31.61 -5.23 -7.66
N VAL A 296 30.40 -4.89 -8.11
CA VAL A 296 29.46 -5.83 -8.72
C VAL A 296 29.92 -6.19 -10.13
N ARG A 297 30.25 -7.47 -10.33
CA ARG A 297 30.62 -7.99 -11.65
C ARG A 297 29.38 -7.98 -12.56
N MET A 298 29.41 -7.15 -13.60
CA MET A 298 28.31 -7.07 -14.58
C MET A 298 28.12 -8.40 -15.33
N PRO A 299 26.87 -8.83 -15.57
CA PRO A 299 26.56 -10.03 -16.33
C PRO A 299 26.93 -9.91 -17.81
N THR A 300 27.16 -11.07 -18.45
CA THR A 300 27.42 -11.19 -19.90
C THR A 300 26.40 -12.06 -20.64
N GLU A 301 25.55 -12.79 -19.91
CA GLU A 301 24.46 -13.61 -20.43
C GLU A 301 23.40 -12.71 -21.09
N ARG A 302 22.96 -13.02 -22.31
CA ARG A 302 21.96 -12.22 -23.07
C ARG A 302 20.67 -12.98 -23.36
N ARG A 303 20.38 -14.00 -22.56
CA ARG A 303 19.25 -14.91 -22.75
C ARG A 303 18.46 -15.05 -21.47
N MET A 304 17.13 -14.96 -21.57
CA MET A 304 16.22 -15.30 -20.47
C MET A 304 16.27 -16.82 -20.18
N PRO A 305 16.06 -17.23 -18.92
CA PRO A 305 15.98 -18.65 -18.58
C PRO A 305 14.77 -19.30 -19.25
N ASP A 306 14.92 -20.57 -19.63
CA ASP A 306 13.84 -21.34 -20.22
C ASP A 306 12.85 -21.79 -19.12
N THR A 307 11.64 -21.21 -19.13
CA THR A 307 10.54 -21.58 -18.25
C THR A 307 9.21 -21.33 -18.96
N ALA A 308 8.23 -22.20 -18.74
CA ALA A 308 6.84 -21.87 -19.05
C ALA A 308 6.41 -20.61 -18.27
N LEU A 309 5.61 -19.78 -18.92
CA LEU A 309 5.07 -18.52 -18.41
C LEU A 309 3.53 -18.56 -18.47
N PRO A 310 2.82 -17.83 -17.60
CA PRO A 310 1.38 -17.65 -17.73
C PRO A 310 0.99 -16.97 -19.05
N PRO A 311 -0.24 -17.19 -19.55
CA PRO A 311 -0.74 -16.53 -20.76
C PRO A 311 -0.85 -15.01 -20.61
N GLY A 312 -0.90 -14.30 -21.74
CA GLY A 312 -1.21 -12.87 -21.78
C GLY A 312 -2.64 -12.55 -21.34
N LEU A 313 -2.92 -11.26 -21.09
CA LEU A 313 -4.18 -10.83 -20.48
C LEU A 313 -5.42 -11.07 -21.38
N GLY A 314 -5.26 -11.13 -22.70
CA GLY A 314 -6.35 -11.33 -23.68
C GLY A 314 -7.36 -12.42 -23.34
N GLY A 315 -6.89 -13.65 -23.06
CA GLY A 315 -7.78 -14.78 -22.75
C GLY A 315 -8.59 -14.61 -21.46
N LEU A 316 -8.11 -13.79 -20.52
CA LEU A 316 -8.87 -13.42 -19.32
C LEU A 316 -9.97 -12.41 -19.68
N VAL A 317 -9.69 -11.43 -20.55
CA VAL A 317 -10.71 -10.50 -21.06
C VAL A 317 -11.75 -11.22 -21.92
N ASP A 318 -11.38 -12.29 -22.63
CA ASP A 318 -12.32 -13.14 -23.38
C ASP A 318 -13.32 -13.83 -22.43
N ALA A 319 -12.82 -14.43 -21.34
CA ALA A 319 -13.65 -15.04 -20.30
C ALA A 319 -14.53 -14.02 -19.54
N LEU A 320 -14.03 -12.81 -19.29
CA LEU A 320 -14.81 -11.71 -18.70
C LEU A 320 -15.89 -11.20 -19.67
N SER A 321 -15.54 -10.98 -20.94
CA SER A 321 -16.46 -10.54 -21.99
C SER A 321 -17.63 -11.51 -22.22
N ALA A 322 -17.44 -12.79 -21.91
CA ALA A 322 -18.47 -13.82 -22.05
C ALA A 322 -19.60 -13.73 -21.02
N THR A 323 -19.45 -12.99 -19.90
CA THR A 323 -20.54 -12.80 -18.92
C THR A 323 -21.55 -11.73 -19.34
N GLY A 324 -21.21 -10.86 -20.31
CA GLY A 324 -22.06 -9.78 -20.83
C GLY A 324 -22.28 -8.58 -19.89
N HIS A 325 -22.24 -8.79 -18.57
CA HIS A 325 -22.30 -7.75 -17.55
C HIS A 325 -21.51 -8.17 -16.29
N GLY A 326 -21.41 -7.25 -15.32
CA GLY A 326 -20.86 -7.53 -13.98
C GLY A 326 -19.90 -6.45 -13.49
N VAL A 327 -19.22 -6.73 -12.38
CA VAL A 327 -18.26 -5.81 -11.75
C VAL A 327 -16.87 -6.43 -11.71
N ILE A 328 -15.89 -5.75 -12.28
CA ILE A 328 -14.47 -6.16 -12.31
C ILE A 328 -13.69 -5.21 -11.40
N MET A 329 -12.90 -5.74 -10.46
CA MET A 329 -12.15 -4.92 -9.51
C MET A 329 -10.67 -5.27 -9.56
N THR A 330 -9.80 -4.31 -9.86
CA THR A 330 -8.35 -4.51 -9.76
C THR A 330 -7.87 -4.09 -8.37
N MET A 331 -7.40 -5.06 -7.58
CA MET A 331 -6.86 -4.88 -6.23
C MET A 331 -5.34 -5.18 -6.19
N GLY A 332 -4.66 -4.75 -5.13
CA GLY A 332 -3.19 -4.84 -4.99
C GLY A 332 -2.54 -3.55 -4.46
N LYS A 333 -1.22 -3.59 -4.22
CA LYS A 333 -0.49 -2.45 -3.61
C LYS A 333 -0.43 -1.24 -4.55
N GLY A 334 -0.29 -0.04 -3.98
CA GLY A 334 0.01 1.16 -4.76
C GLY A 334 1.32 1.01 -5.54
N GLY A 335 1.25 1.01 -6.88
CA GLY A 335 2.41 0.88 -7.78
C GLY A 335 2.40 -0.33 -8.72
N VAL A 336 1.66 -1.39 -8.41
CA VAL A 336 1.60 -2.63 -9.24
C VAL A 336 0.93 -2.45 -10.61
N GLY A 337 0.40 -1.26 -10.92
CA GLY A 337 -0.24 -0.93 -12.20
C GLY A 337 -1.73 -1.27 -12.30
N LYS A 338 -2.46 -1.32 -11.16
CA LYS A 338 -3.92 -1.57 -11.11
C LYS A 338 -4.71 -0.74 -12.12
N THR A 339 -4.47 0.58 -12.10
CA THR A 339 -5.08 1.56 -13.01
C THR A 339 -4.88 1.21 -14.48
N THR A 340 -3.68 0.76 -14.85
CA THR A 340 -3.35 0.33 -16.23
C THR A 340 -4.09 -0.95 -16.61
N VAL A 341 -4.15 -1.94 -15.71
CA VAL A 341 -4.90 -3.19 -15.93
C VAL A 341 -6.40 -2.92 -16.03
N ALA A 342 -6.96 -2.08 -15.15
CA ALA A 342 -8.36 -1.65 -15.18
C ALA A 342 -8.70 -0.92 -16.49
N ALA A 343 -7.87 0.05 -16.88
CA ALA A 343 -8.06 0.80 -18.12
C ALA A 343 -7.96 -0.10 -19.36
N ALA A 344 -6.98 -1.02 -19.41
CA ALA A 344 -6.82 -1.95 -20.54
C ALA A 344 -8.01 -2.91 -20.68
N ILE A 345 -8.50 -3.47 -19.56
CA ILE A 345 -9.70 -4.32 -19.55
C ILE A 345 -10.93 -3.51 -19.98
N ALA A 346 -11.11 -2.30 -19.47
CA ALA A 346 -12.26 -1.45 -19.79
C ALA A 346 -12.29 -1.03 -21.27
N VAL A 347 -11.14 -0.62 -21.83
CA VAL A 347 -11.01 -0.30 -23.27
C VAL A 347 -11.29 -1.53 -24.13
N ALA A 348 -10.76 -2.70 -23.78
CA ALA A 348 -10.99 -3.92 -24.55
C ALA A 348 -12.43 -4.43 -24.47
N LEU A 349 -13.12 -4.32 -23.33
CA LEU A 349 -14.55 -4.64 -23.21
C LEU A 349 -15.43 -3.69 -24.03
N ALA A 350 -15.12 -2.39 -24.02
CA ALA A 350 -15.81 -1.40 -24.84
C ALA A 350 -15.59 -1.64 -26.35
N GLY A 351 -14.35 -1.97 -26.74
CA GLY A 351 -13.99 -2.38 -28.11
C GLY A 351 -14.67 -3.68 -28.58
N ARG A 352 -15.15 -4.51 -27.65
CA ARG A 352 -15.97 -5.72 -27.93
C ARG A 352 -17.47 -5.43 -28.02
N GLY A 353 -17.88 -4.17 -27.88
CA GLY A 353 -19.26 -3.72 -28.05
C GLY A 353 -20.09 -3.67 -26.77
N HIS A 354 -19.50 -3.92 -25.59
CA HIS A 354 -20.17 -3.76 -24.30
C HIS A 354 -20.20 -2.29 -23.87
N ASP A 355 -21.20 -1.93 -23.07
CA ASP A 355 -21.22 -0.63 -22.37
C ASP A 355 -20.45 -0.74 -21.05
N VAL A 356 -19.50 0.18 -20.83
CA VAL A 356 -18.50 0.08 -19.77
C VAL A 356 -18.40 1.38 -18.97
N ILE A 357 -18.38 1.25 -17.64
CA ILE A 357 -18.09 2.33 -16.70
C ILE A 357 -16.77 2.00 -16.00
N LEU A 358 -15.71 2.74 -16.34
CA LEU A 358 -14.45 2.70 -15.61
C LEU A 358 -14.49 3.76 -14.50
N SER A 359 -14.16 3.36 -13.27
CA SER A 359 -14.13 4.26 -12.11
C SER A 359 -12.90 4.02 -11.24
N THR A 360 -12.53 5.00 -10.43
CA THR A 360 -11.51 4.86 -9.37
C THR A 360 -12.00 5.38 -8.04
N THR A 361 -11.51 4.74 -6.97
CA THR A 361 -11.60 5.21 -5.58
C THR A 361 -10.28 5.79 -5.06
N ASP A 362 -9.19 5.71 -5.84
CA ASP A 362 -7.88 6.26 -5.44
C ASP A 362 -7.80 7.75 -5.84
N PRO A 363 -7.71 8.69 -4.87
CA PRO A 363 -7.71 10.12 -5.17
C PRO A 363 -6.45 10.59 -5.92
N ALA A 364 -5.37 9.80 -5.91
CA ALA A 364 -4.14 10.04 -6.65
C ALA A 364 -4.10 9.32 -8.02
N SER A 365 -5.08 8.47 -8.33
CA SER A 365 -5.16 7.78 -9.63
C SER A 365 -5.57 8.73 -10.76
N HIS A 366 -4.79 8.69 -11.85
CA HIS A 366 -4.99 9.48 -13.07
C HIS A 366 -5.59 8.61 -14.20
N VAL A 367 -6.66 7.86 -13.91
CA VAL A 367 -7.35 6.97 -14.88
C VAL A 367 -7.63 7.66 -16.22
N ALA A 368 -8.18 8.88 -16.18
CA ALA A 368 -8.51 9.63 -17.39
C ALA A 368 -7.29 9.93 -18.27
N ALA A 369 -6.14 10.24 -17.67
CA ALA A 369 -4.87 10.44 -18.38
C ALA A 369 -4.15 9.12 -18.75
N THR A 370 -4.70 7.97 -18.32
CA THR A 370 -4.26 6.64 -18.76
C THR A 370 -5.03 6.21 -20.00
N VAL A 371 -6.35 6.46 -20.04
CA VAL A 371 -7.22 6.19 -21.19
C VAL A 371 -6.99 7.18 -22.34
N ASP A 372 -6.66 8.43 -22.03
CA ASP A 372 -6.27 9.53 -22.94
C ASP A 372 -6.96 9.52 -24.32
N GLY A 373 -8.25 9.82 -24.32
CA GLY A 373 -9.06 9.90 -25.54
C GLY A 373 -10.54 9.65 -25.29
N VAL A 374 -11.31 9.61 -26.38
CA VAL A 374 -12.73 9.21 -26.37
C VAL A 374 -12.85 7.81 -26.97
N VAL A 375 -13.20 6.83 -26.13
CA VAL A 375 -13.45 5.45 -26.54
C VAL A 375 -14.98 5.22 -26.57
N PRO A 376 -15.58 4.85 -27.72
CA PRO A 376 -17.01 4.56 -27.80
C PRO A 376 -17.43 3.50 -26.77
N ARG A 377 -18.62 3.68 -26.16
CA ARG A 377 -19.18 2.84 -25.08
C ARG A 377 -18.39 2.81 -23.76
N LEU A 378 -17.22 3.44 -23.67
CA LEU A 378 -16.51 3.61 -22.40
C LEU A 378 -16.84 4.96 -21.78
N SER A 379 -17.36 4.94 -20.56
CA SER A 379 -17.47 6.11 -19.69
C SER A 379 -16.40 6.05 -18.60
N VAL A 380 -15.69 7.15 -18.37
CA VAL A 380 -14.70 7.28 -17.30
C VAL A 380 -15.26 8.18 -16.21
N THR A 381 -15.30 7.67 -14.99
CA THR A 381 -15.85 8.33 -13.80
C THR A 381 -14.81 8.31 -12.67
N ARG A 382 -15.08 9.05 -11.60
CA ARG A 382 -14.28 9.05 -10.38
C ARG A 382 -15.22 9.27 -9.19
N ILE A 383 -15.00 8.52 -8.12
CA ILE A 383 -15.59 8.83 -6.82
C ILE A 383 -14.72 9.91 -6.18
N ASP A 384 -15.30 11.06 -5.90
CA ASP A 384 -14.62 12.23 -5.36
C ASP A 384 -15.09 12.46 -3.92
N PRO A 385 -14.26 12.16 -2.89
CA PRO A 385 -14.70 12.17 -1.50
C PRO A 385 -15.30 13.51 -1.06
N ALA A 386 -14.70 14.64 -1.45
CA ALA A 386 -15.21 15.97 -1.07
C ALA A 386 -16.60 16.24 -1.65
N ARG A 387 -16.85 15.80 -2.90
CA ARG A 387 -18.16 15.94 -3.56
C ARG A 387 -19.20 14.99 -2.97
N GLU A 388 -18.82 13.76 -2.67
CA GLU A 388 -19.74 12.79 -2.07
C GLU A 388 -20.10 13.17 -0.63
N VAL A 389 -19.13 13.66 0.17
CA VAL A 389 -19.39 14.28 1.49
C VAL A 389 -20.38 15.42 1.37
N GLN A 390 -20.18 16.35 0.43
CA GLN A 390 -21.11 17.45 0.23
C GLN A 390 -22.52 16.95 -0.07
N GLN A 391 -22.67 16.01 -1.01
CA GLN A 391 -23.99 15.46 -1.39
C GLN A 391 -24.66 14.68 -0.24
N TYR A 392 -23.87 13.94 0.55
CA TYR A 392 -24.36 13.24 1.74
C TYR A 392 -24.85 14.22 2.80
N THR A 393 -24.06 15.23 3.12
CA THR A 393 -24.37 16.29 4.09
C THR A 393 -25.59 17.10 3.66
N GLU A 394 -25.71 17.45 2.38
CA GLU A 394 -26.93 18.09 1.84
C GLU A 394 -28.18 17.21 1.99
N GLU A 395 -28.08 15.89 1.73
CA GLU A 395 -29.21 14.95 1.92
C GLU A 395 -29.63 14.83 3.39
N VAL A 396 -28.66 14.69 4.31
CA VAL A 396 -28.94 14.55 5.75
C VAL A 396 -29.49 15.85 6.34
N LEU A 397 -28.95 17.01 5.97
CA LEU A 397 -29.46 18.31 6.43
C LEU A 397 -30.86 18.61 5.89
N ALA A 398 -31.22 18.12 4.69
CA ALA A 398 -32.59 18.21 4.17
C ALA A 398 -33.56 17.29 4.93
N LYS A 399 -33.16 16.04 5.22
CA LYS A 399 -34.01 15.02 5.87
C LYS A 399 -34.17 15.22 7.38
N ALA A 400 -33.07 15.46 8.10
CA ALA A 400 -33.06 15.57 9.56
C ALA A 400 -33.00 17.03 10.03
N GLY A 401 -32.19 17.87 9.38
CA GLY A 401 -32.01 19.28 9.71
C GLY A 401 -33.23 20.19 9.46
N SER A 402 -34.32 19.64 8.92
CA SER A 402 -35.63 20.28 8.76
C SER A 402 -36.56 20.12 9.98
N HIS A 403 -36.22 19.22 10.91
CA HIS A 403 -36.97 18.98 12.15
C HIS A 403 -36.24 19.43 13.43
N LEU A 404 -35.05 20.04 13.28
CA LEU A 404 -34.21 20.53 14.37
C LEU A 404 -34.32 22.05 14.53
N ASP A 405 -34.07 22.53 15.74
CA ASP A 405 -33.89 23.97 15.99
C ASP A 405 -32.48 24.43 15.58
N ALA A 406 -32.18 25.72 15.74
CA ALA A 406 -30.88 26.27 15.35
C ALA A 406 -29.69 25.65 16.10
N GLY A 407 -29.89 25.17 17.34
CA GLY A 407 -28.85 24.50 18.13
C GLY A 407 -28.61 23.07 17.67
N GLY A 408 -29.68 22.27 17.58
CA GLY A 408 -29.61 20.90 17.08
C GLY A 408 -29.10 20.81 15.64
N ARG A 409 -29.47 21.79 14.80
CA ARG A 409 -28.94 21.90 13.43
C ARG A 409 -27.45 22.19 13.42
N ALA A 410 -26.96 23.13 14.23
CA ALA A 410 -25.52 23.42 14.32
C ALA A 410 -24.72 22.21 14.83
N MET A 411 -25.28 21.43 15.76
CA MET A 411 -24.68 20.18 16.25
C MET A 411 -24.61 19.11 15.15
N LEU A 412 -25.67 18.95 14.34
CA LEU A 412 -25.69 18.05 13.18
C LEU A 412 -24.72 18.50 12.07
N GLU A 413 -24.58 19.81 11.84
CA GLU A 413 -23.63 20.38 10.88
C GLU A 413 -22.16 20.22 11.30
N GLU A 414 -21.87 19.93 12.58
CA GLU A 414 -20.53 19.58 13.08
C GLU A 414 -20.29 18.06 13.06
N ASP A 415 -21.28 17.24 13.44
CA ASP A 415 -21.20 15.77 13.34
C ASP A 415 -20.93 15.30 11.90
N LEU A 416 -21.55 15.97 10.92
CA LEU A 416 -21.34 15.78 9.48
C LEU A 416 -19.96 16.27 8.95
N ARG A 417 -19.08 16.76 9.83
CA ARG A 417 -17.65 17.04 9.52
C ARG A 417 -16.72 15.95 10.05
N SER A 418 -17.25 14.93 10.72
CA SER A 418 -16.48 13.80 11.21
C SER A 418 -15.87 12.97 10.04
N PRO A 419 -14.67 12.39 10.20
CA PRO A 419 -14.10 11.49 9.18
C PRO A 419 -15.00 10.31 8.81
N CYS A 420 -15.80 9.83 9.77
CA CYS A 420 -16.81 8.77 9.55
C CYS A 420 -17.84 9.17 8.48
N THR A 421 -18.12 10.47 8.32
CA THR A 421 -19.04 10.97 7.28
C THR A 421 -18.46 10.83 5.88
N GLU A 422 -17.14 11.01 5.72
CA GLU A 422 -16.44 10.76 4.45
C GLU A 422 -16.47 9.29 4.08
N GLU A 423 -16.18 8.40 5.03
CA GLU A 423 -16.25 6.95 4.84
C GLU A 423 -17.66 6.51 4.38
N ILE A 424 -18.72 6.97 5.08
CA ILE A 424 -20.12 6.65 4.72
C ILE A 424 -20.50 7.22 3.33
N ALA A 425 -20.07 8.44 3.00
CA ALA A 425 -20.38 9.08 1.73
C ALA A 425 -19.71 8.38 0.54
N VAL A 426 -18.39 8.13 0.63
CA VAL A 426 -17.60 7.38 -0.36
C VAL A 426 -18.13 5.94 -0.50
N PHE A 427 -18.51 5.30 0.61
CA PHE A 427 -19.12 3.96 0.61
C PHE A 427 -20.48 3.93 -0.11
N ARG A 428 -21.37 4.92 0.14
CA ARG A 428 -22.63 5.06 -0.61
C ARG A 428 -22.38 5.30 -2.09
N ALA A 429 -21.35 6.07 -2.46
CA ALA A 429 -20.96 6.28 -3.85
C ALA A 429 -20.51 4.99 -4.54
N PHE A 430 -19.60 4.26 -3.90
CA PHE A 430 -19.11 2.95 -4.33
C PHE A 430 -20.24 1.94 -4.52
N ALA A 431 -21.19 1.88 -3.57
CA ALA A 431 -22.39 1.05 -3.67
C ALA A 431 -23.27 1.39 -4.90
N ARG A 432 -23.46 2.69 -5.21
CA ARG A 432 -24.21 3.14 -6.41
C ARG A 432 -23.47 2.77 -7.70
N THR A 433 -22.14 2.82 -7.72
CA THR A 433 -21.34 2.43 -8.89
C THR A 433 -21.36 0.92 -9.11
N VAL A 434 -21.26 0.11 -8.05
CA VAL A 434 -21.41 -1.36 -8.12
C VAL A 434 -22.79 -1.79 -8.61
N ASP A 435 -23.85 -1.04 -8.33
CA ASP A 435 -25.22 -1.32 -8.80
C ASP A 435 -25.37 -1.19 -10.34
N GLN A 436 -24.54 -0.39 -10.99
CA GLN A 436 -24.58 -0.16 -12.45
C GLN A 436 -24.05 -1.36 -13.26
N GLY A 437 -23.35 -2.30 -12.63
CA GLY A 437 -22.87 -3.56 -13.25
C GLY A 437 -23.98 -4.56 -13.63
N LYS A 438 -25.25 -4.21 -13.44
CA LYS A 438 -26.42 -4.96 -13.92
C LYS A 438 -26.70 -4.77 -15.41
N SER A 439 -26.30 -3.62 -15.98
CA SER A 439 -26.68 -3.19 -17.35
C SER A 439 -25.48 -3.09 -18.30
N GLY A 440 -24.32 -3.60 -17.89
CA GLY A 440 -23.05 -3.54 -18.61
C GLY A 440 -21.91 -3.91 -17.66
N PHE A 441 -20.68 -3.52 -18.00
CA PHE A 441 -19.52 -3.74 -17.13
C PHE A 441 -19.19 -2.49 -16.31
N VAL A 442 -18.89 -2.69 -15.04
CA VAL A 442 -18.26 -1.68 -14.18
C VAL A 442 -16.86 -2.16 -13.83
N VAL A 443 -15.83 -1.38 -14.18
CA VAL A 443 -14.43 -1.68 -13.87
C VAL A 443 -13.92 -0.70 -12.82
N LEU A 444 -13.44 -1.21 -11.69
CA LEU A 444 -13.05 -0.41 -10.53
C LEU A 444 -11.54 -0.54 -10.26
N ASP A 445 -10.83 0.58 -10.44
CA ASP A 445 -9.47 0.78 -9.95
C ASP A 445 -9.54 1.11 -8.45
N THR A 446 -9.18 0.17 -7.57
CA THR A 446 -9.32 0.39 -6.12
C THR A 446 -8.18 1.23 -5.56
N ALA A 447 -8.41 1.84 -4.40
CA ALA A 447 -7.36 2.25 -3.47
C ALA A 447 -6.38 1.07 -3.12
N PRO A 448 -5.25 1.33 -2.45
CA PRO A 448 -4.37 0.28 -1.94
C PRO A 448 -5.09 -0.77 -1.05
N THR A 449 -4.47 -1.94 -0.91
CA THR A 449 -5.04 -3.14 -0.25
C THR A 449 -5.67 -2.86 1.11
N GLY A 450 -4.90 -2.36 2.07
CA GLY A 450 -5.36 -2.11 3.44
C GLY A 450 -6.56 -1.16 3.52
N HIS A 451 -6.58 -0.09 2.73
CA HIS A 451 -7.71 0.86 2.69
C HIS A 451 -8.97 0.23 2.04
N THR A 452 -8.79 -0.67 1.07
CA THR A 452 -9.89 -1.39 0.43
C THR A 452 -10.52 -2.42 1.39
N ILE A 453 -9.71 -3.11 2.20
CA ILE A 453 -10.20 -4.04 3.23
C ILE A 453 -10.87 -3.27 4.37
N LEU A 454 -10.28 -2.16 4.83
CA LEU A 454 -10.91 -1.24 5.79
C LEU A 454 -12.30 -0.78 5.32
N LEU A 455 -12.47 -0.46 4.03
CA LEU A 455 -13.77 -0.13 3.44
C LEU A 455 -14.77 -1.29 3.50
N LEU A 456 -14.33 -2.55 3.44
CA LEU A 456 -15.18 -3.74 3.55
C LEU A 456 -15.50 -4.09 5.01
N ASP A 457 -14.56 -3.92 5.94
CA ASP A 457 -14.77 -4.13 7.37
C ASP A 457 -15.69 -3.02 7.95
N ALA A 458 -15.49 -1.76 7.55
CA ALA A 458 -16.39 -0.66 7.86
C ALA A 458 -17.77 -0.87 7.25
N ALA A 459 -17.86 -1.41 6.03
CA ALA A 459 -19.13 -1.83 5.43
C ALA A 459 -19.84 -2.90 6.26
N GLU A 460 -19.13 -3.92 6.74
CA GLU A 460 -19.72 -4.94 7.62
C GLU A 460 -20.17 -4.39 8.98
N ALA A 461 -19.41 -3.48 9.57
CA ALA A 461 -19.74 -2.83 10.84
C ALA A 461 -20.98 -1.93 10.69
N TYR A 462 -20.99 -1.07 9.67
CA TYR A 462 -22.11 -0.20 9.34
C TYR A 462 -23.37 -1.01 8.98
N HIS A 463 -23.22 -2.06 8.17
CA HIS A 463 -24.34 -2.95 7.82
C HIS A 463 -24.88 -3.69 9.06
N ARG A 464 -24.05 -4.07 10.03
CA ARG A 464 -24.51 -4.65 11.30
C ARG A 464 -25.28 -3.63 12.17
N GLU A 465 -24.79 -2.40 12.32
CA GLU A 465 -25.44 -1.41 13.21
C GLU A 465 -26.70 -0.80 12.59
N VAL A 466 -26.75 -0.58 11.27
CA VAL A 466 -27.94 -0.09 10.55
C VAL A 466 -28.90 -1.23 10.16
N MET A 467 -28.60 -2.47 10.56
CA MET A 467 -29.60 -3.55 10.70
C MET A 467 -30.12 -3.71 12.13
N ARG A 468 -29.45 -3.12 13.14
CA ARG A 468 -29.95 -3.02 14.53
C ARG A 468 -30.87 -1.81 14.72
N THR A 469 -30.48 -0.65 14.19
CA THR A 469 -31.34 0.53 14.06
C THR A 469 -32.12 0.44 12.75
N GLN A 470 -33.45 0.54 12.79
CA GLN A 470 -34.33 0.38 11.62
C GLN A 470 -34.30 1.60 10.67
N GLY A 471 -33.13 1.91 10.11
CA GLY A 471 -32.89 3.05 9.22
C GLY A 471 -33.26 2.79 7.75
N ASP A 472 -33.62 3.85 7.03
CA ASP A 472 -33.95 3.80 5.60
C ASP A 472 -32.69 3.69 4.72
N MET A 473 -32.07 2.51 4.74
CA MET A 473 -30.84 2.22 3.98
C MET A 473 -31.14 2.07 2.48
N PRO A 474 -30.40 2.74 1.56
CA PRO A 474 -30.57 2.54 0.12
C PRO A 474 -30.29 1.10 -0.31
N GLU A 475 -31.09 0.56 -1.24
CA GLU A 475 -30.99 -0.85 -1.65
C GLU A 475 -29.64 -1.21 -2.29
N SER A 476 -28.97 -0.27 -2.95
CA SER A 476 -27.61 -0.46 -3.46
C SER A 476 -26.60 -0.77 -2.35
N VAL A 477 -26.79 -0.23 -1.16
CA VAL A 477 -25.94 -0.46 0.02
C VAL A 477 -26.26 -1.81 0.66
N ARG A 478 -27.55 -2.16 0.79
CA ARG A 478 -27.98 -3.48 1.31
C ARG A 478 -27.43 -4.63 0.45
N GLN A 479 -27.47 -4.46 -0.87
CA GLN A 479 -27.07 -5.48 -1.85
C GLN A 479 -25.56 -5.50 -2.15
N LEU A 480 -24.76 -4.61 -1.58
CA LEU A 480 -23.34 -4.49 -1.92
C LEU A 480 -22.52 -5.73 -1.51
N LEU A 481 -22.54 -6.10 -0.22
CA LEU A 481 -21.79 -7.26 0.28
C LEU A 481 -22.25 -8.59 -0.36
N PRO A 482 -23.56 -8.87 -0.55
CA PRO A 482 -24.01 -10.01 -1.34
C PRO A 482 -23.40 -10.07 -2.74
N ARG A 483 -23.34 -8.94 -3.47
CA ARG A 483 -22.81 -8.91 -4.85
C ARG A 483 -21.30 -9.00 -4.94
N LEU A 484 -20.55 -8.48 -3.97
CA LEU A 484 -19.09 -8.63 -3.92
C LEU A 484 -18.67 -10.07 -3.59
N ARG A 485 -19.53 -10.82 -2.90
CA ARG A 485 -19.38 -12.25 -2.61
C ARG A 485 -19.91 -13.17 -3.73
N ASP A 486 -20.75 -12.64 -4.62
CA ASP A 486 -21.28 -13.36 -5.77
C ASP A 486 -20.25 -13.36 -6.92
N PRO A 487 -19.82 -14.54 -7.42
CA PRO A 487 -18.86 -14.71 -9.00
C PRO A 487 -19.02 -15.37 -8.49
N ASP A 488 -20.47 -15.28 -9.37
CA ASP A 488 -20.76 -14.89 -10.78
C ASP A 488 -21.09 -13.41 -11.11
N TYR A 489 -21.40 -12.52 -10.17
CA TYR A 489 -21.58 -11.08 -10.48
C TYR A 489 -20.27 -10.26 -10.46
N SER A 490 -19.42 -10.48 -9.46
CA SER A 490 -18.15 -9.78 -9.25
C SER A 490 -16.95 -10.61 -9.71
N ARG A 491 -15.85 -9.92 -10.07
CA ARG A 491 -14.61 -10.48 -10.61
C ARG A 491 -13.42 -9.72 -10.03
N ILE A 492 -12.91 -10.19 -8.90
CA ILE A 492 -11.74 -9.58 -8.25
C ILE A 492 -10.46 -10.06 -8.92
N LEU A 493 -9.62 -9.12 -9.34
CA LEU A 493 -8.34 -9.33 -10.00
C LEU A 493 -7.23 -8.82 -9.09
N ILE A 494 -6.38 -9.72 -8.57
CA ILE A 494 -5.22 -9.33 -7.76
C ILE A 494 -4.06 -9.02 -8.70
N VAL A 495 -3.69 -7.74 -8.79
CA VAL A 495 -2.56 -7.28 -9.60
C VAL A 495 -1.32 -7.22 -8.71
N THR A 496 -0.21 -7.80 -9.19
CA THR A 496 1.07 -7.82 -8.48
C THR A 496 2.26 -7.67 -9.44
N LEU A 497 3.48 -7.66 -8.91
CA LEU A 497 4.75 -7.65 -9.64
C LEU A 497 5.52 -8.94 -9.33
N PRO A 498 6.41 -9.44 -10.19
CA PRO A 498 7.19 -10.65 -9.94
C PRO A 498 8.40 -10.38 -9.01
N GLU A 499 8.17 -9.68 -7.89
CA GLU A 499 9.14 -9.43 -6.82
C GLU A 499 8.55 -9.95 -5.48
N ALA A 500 9.40 -10.24 -4.49
CA ALA A 500 8.99 -10.89 -3.23
C ALA A 500 7.84 -10.18 -2.49
N THR A 501 8.08 -8.96 -1.98
CA THR A 501 7.10 -8.22 -1.16
C THR A 501 5.76 -8.01 -1.88
N PRO A 502 5.72 -7.61 -3.18
CA PRO A 502 4.46 -7.57 -3.94
C PRO A 502 3.68 -8.89 -3.99
N VAL A 503 4.34 -10.05 -4.04
CA VAL A 503 3.66 -11.36 -4.00
C VAL A 503 3.13 -11.67 -2.61
N HIS A 504 3.92 -11.47 -1.54
CA HIS A 504 3.45 -11.72 -0.17
C HIS A 504 2.30 -10.80 0.25
N GLU A 505 2.29 -9.56 -0.22
CA GLU A 505 1.16 -8.64 0.01
C GLU A 505 -0.08 -8.99 -0.80
N ALA A 506 0.10 -9.58 -1.98
CA ALA A 506 -0.99 -10.16 -2.76
C ALA A 506 -1.54 -11.44 -2.09
N GLU A 507 -0.69 -12.25 -1.45
CA GLU A 507 -1.11 -13.39 -0.61
C GLU A 507 -1.92 -12.93 0.59
N ARG A 508 -1.44 -11.93 1.35
CA ARG A 508 -2.16 -11.37 2.50
C ARG A 508 -3.51 -10.79 2.09
N LEU A 509 -3.56 -9.99 1.02
CA LEU A 509 -4.82 -9.52 0.41
C LEU A 509 -5.76 -10.69 0.05
N SER A 510 -5.23 -11.77 -0.54
CA SER A 510 -6.04 -12.93 -0.92
C SER A 510 -6.60 -13.67 0.30
N ALA A 511 -5.85 -13.73 1.41
CA ALA A 511 -6.34 -14.26 2.67
C ALA A 511 -7.38 -13.33 3.33
N ASP A 512 -7.16 -12.01 3.28
CA ASP A 512 -8.10 -11.00 3.79
C ASP A 512 -9.45 -11.04 3.06
N LEU A 513 -9.41 -11.13 1.72
CA LEU A 513 -10.61 -11.33 0.90
C LEU A 513 -11.31 -12.65 1.23
N ALA A 514 -10.56 -13.74 1.44
CA ALA A 514 -11.13 -15.02 1.83
C ALA A 514 -11.79 -14.97 3.22
N ARG A 515 -11.23 -14.22 4.20
CA ARG A 515 -11.89 -13.93 5.49
C ARG A 515 -13.20 -13.18 5.28
N ALA A 516 -13.24 -12.23 4.36
CA ALA A 516 -14.45 -11.53 3.94
C ALA A 516 -15.40 -12.38 3.06
N GLY A 517 -15.10 -13.66 2.79
CA GLY A 517 -15.94 -14.55 1.97
C GLY A 517 -15.90 -14.24 0.45
N ILE A 518 -14.86 -13.55 -0.01
CA ILE A 518 -14.66 -13.14 -1.41
C ILE A 518 -13.49 -13.94 -1.99
N THR A 519 -13.69 -14.64 -3.10
CA THR A 519 -12.61 -15.41 -3.77
C THR A 519 -12.07 -14.64 -4.97
N PRO A 520 -10.74 -14.40 -5.06
CA PRO A 520 -10.13 -13.82 -6.26
C PRO A 520 -10.38 -14.66 -7.52
N TYR A 521 -10.86 -14.01 -8.58
CA TYR A 521 -11.16 -14.68 -9.85
C TYR A 521 -9.89 -15.04 -10.64
N ALA A 522 -8.90 -14.14 -10.61
CA ALA A 522 -7.59 -14.31 -11.24
C ALA A 522 -6.53 -13.41 -10.59
N TRP A 523 -5.27 -13.75 -10.83
CA TRP A 523 -4.11 -12.90 -10.54
C TRP A 523 -3.49 -12.37 -11.83
N VAL A 524 -2.92 -11.17 -11.78
CA VAL A 524 -2.26 -10.51 -12.91
C VAL A 524 -0.85 -10.09 -12.50
N ILE A 525 0.15 -10.80 -13.01
CA ILE A 525 1.57 -10.49 -12.80
C ILE A 525 1.96 -9.43 -13.84
N ASN A 526 2.30 -8.23 -13.39
CA ASN A 526 2.51 -7.08 -14.27
C ASN A 526 4.01 -6.71 -14.39
N GLN A 527 4.36 -6.03 -15.49
CA GLN A 527 5.69 -5.46 -15.76
C GLN A 527 6.87 -6.46 -15.73
N SER A 528 6.63 -7.73 -16.09
CA SER A 528 7.66 -8.78 -16.05
C SER A 528 8.76 -8.54 -17.09
N LEU A 529 10.02 -8.43 -16.65
CA LEU A 529 11.19 -8.42 -17.52
C LEU A 529 11.41 -9.79 -18.16
N LEU A 530 11.12 -10.89 -17.44
CA LEU A 530 11.27 -12.27 -17.92
C LEU A 530 10.52 -12.54 -19.24
N ALA A 531 9.37 -11.89 -19.45
CA ALA A 531 8.59 -11.98 -20.68
C ALA A 531 8.80 -10.82 -21.67
N SER A 532 9.67 -9.83 -21.36
CA SER A 532 9.82 -8.59 -22.14
C SER A 532 10.58 -8.73 -23.47
N GLY A 533 11.21 -9.89 -23.71
CA GLY A 533 12.04 -10.12 -24.91
C GLY A 533 13.41 -9.41 -24.91
N THR A 534 13.77 -8.71 -23.82
CA THR A 534 15.07 -8.02 -23.72
C THR A 534 16.27 -8.96 -23.77
N THR A 535 17.36 -8.44 -24.33
CA THR A 535 18.68 -9.04 -24.52
C THR A 535 19.78 -8.27 -23.78
N ASP A 536 19.40 -7.27 -22.96
CA ASP A 536 20.34 -6.60 -22.08
C ASP A 536 20.76 -7.52 -20.92
N PRO A 537 22.07 -7.73 -20.67
CA PRO A 537 22.51 -8.66 -19.63
C PRO A 537 21.99 -8.37 -18.22
N MET A 538 21.82 -7.10 -17.86
CA MET A 538 21.36 -6.74 -16.51
C MET A 538 19.86 -7.03 -16.35
N LEU A 539 19.08 -6.83 -17.42
CA LEU A 539 17.65 -7.15 -17.46
C LEU A 539 17.40 -8.65 -17.63
N CYS A 540 18.24 -9.37 -18.38
CA CYS A 540 18.22 -10.85 -18.45
C CYS A 540 18.50 -11.48 -17.08
N GLN A 541 19.52 -10.97 -16.37
CA GLN A 541 19.81 -11.45 -15.03
C GLN A 541 18.67 -11.10 -14.06
N ARG A 542 18.10 -9.89 -14.11
CA ARG A 542 16.93 -9.53 -13.29
C ARG A 542 15.71 -10.43 -13.57
N GLY A 543 15.40 -10.68 -14.84
CA GLY A 543 14.32 -11.59 -15.25
C GLY A 543 14.50 -13.01 -14.71
N THR A 544 15.74 -13.45 -14.45
CA THR A 544 16.01 -14.73 -13.79
C THR A 544 15.55 -14.76 -12.33
N TYR A 545 15.58 -13.63 -11.62
CA TYR A 545 15.04 -13.51 -10.27
C TYR A 545 13.51 -13.42 -10.21
N GLU A 546 12.82 -13.19 -11.33
CA GLU A 546 11.35 -13.20 -11.40
C GLU A 546 10.79 -14.64 -11.34
N VAL A 547 11.55 -15.63 -11.83
CA VAL A 547 11.06 -17.01 -12.01
C VAL A 547 10.42 -17.61 -10.75
N PRO A 548 11.01 -17.54 -9.54
CA PRO A 548 10.40 -18.14 -8.34
C PRO A 548 9.05 -17.50 -7.98
N PHE A 549 8.91 -16.18 -8.19
CA PHE A 549 7.70 -15.43 -7.87
C PHE A 549 6.60 -15.65 -8.91
N VAL A 550 6.97 -15.69 -10.20
CA VAL A 550 6.06 -16.08 -11.29
C VAL A 550 5.53 -17.50 -11.07
N ARG A 551 6.39 -18.44 -10.66
CA ARG A 551 5.98 -19.81 -10.35
C ARG A 551 5.12 -19.92 -9.10
N ARG A 552 5.48 -19.27 -7.99
CA ARG A 552 4.66 -19.25 -6.78
C ARG A 552 3.23 -18.78 -7.07
N VAL A 553 3.07 -17.69 -7.83
CA VAL A 553 1.73 -17.22 -8.26
C VAL A 553 1.02 -18.23 -9.17
N ALA A 554 1.68 -18.70 -10.22
CA ALA A 554 1.06 -19.53 -11.26
C ALA A 554 0.75 -20.97 -10.82
N ASP A 555 1.61 -21.57 -9.99
CA ASP A 555 1.59 -22.99 -9.65
C ASP A 555 0.96 -23.24 -8.25
N ASN A 556 0.82 -22.22 -7.39
CA ASN A 556 0.35 -22.39 -6.00
C ASN A 556 -0.78 -21.45 -5.53
N LEU A 557 -0.84 -20.20 -6.02
CA LEU A 557 -1.73 -19.17 -5.42
C LEU A 557 -3.03 -18.92 -6.20
N ALA A 558 -3.01 -19.07 -7.52
CA ALA A 558 -4.08 -18.57 -8.38
C ALA A 558 -4.66 -19.63 -9.32
N GLN A 559 -5.99 -19.76 -9.36
CA GLN A 559 -6.69 -20.64 -10.32
C GLN A 559 -6.60 -20.14 -11.78
N ARG A 560 -6.35 -18.84 -11.96
CA ARG A 560 -6.19 -18.16 -13.25
C ARG A 560 -5.10 -17.12 -13.08
N THR A 561 -4.12 -17.13 -13.97
CA THR A 561 -2.98 -16.21 -13.93
C THR A 561 -2.79 -15.63 -15.31
N ALA A 562 -2.71 -14.30 -15.40
CA ALA A 562 -2.23 -13.59 -16.57
C ALA A 562 -0.86 -12.98 -16.28
N LEU A 563 0.02 -12.92 -17.27
CA LEU A 563 1.30 -12.22 -17.19
C LEU A 563 1.40 -11.15 -18.27
N ILE A 564 1.72 -9.93 -17.86
CA ILE A 564 1.95 -8.77 -18.72
C ILE A 564 3.47 -8.48 -18.73
N PRO A 565 4.14 -8.49 -19.90
CA PRO A 565 5.55 -8.15 -20.00
C PRO A 565 5.80 -6.67 -19.71
N TRP A 566 7.05 -6.31 -19.40
CA TRP A 566 7.48 -4.91 -19.41
C TRP A 566 7.44 -4.37 -20.85
N LEU A 567 6.78 -3.23 -21.08
CA LEU A 567 6.53 -2.68 -22.42
C LEU A 567 7.43 -1.49 -22.75
N ALA A 568 8.06 -1.50 -23.94
CA ALA A 568 8.91 -0.41 -24.45
C ALA A 568 8.13 0.89 -24.72
N GLU A 569 6.90 0.78 -25.22
CA GLU A 569 5.95 1.90 -25.29
C GLU A 569 5.15 2.00 -23.98
N ALA A 570 4.76 3.22 -23.59
CA ALA A 570 4.02 3.42 -22.35
C ALA A 570 2.53 3.06 -22.59
N PRO A 571 1.88 2.27 -21.72
CA PRO A 571 0.50 1.85 -21.90
C PRO A 571 -0.48 2.98 -21.55
N VAL A 572 -0.53 3.98 -22.43
CA VAL A 572 -1.33 5.21 -22.35
C VAL A 572 -2.07 5.39 -23.68
N GLY A 573 -3.28 5.92 -23.61
CA GLY A 573 -4.18 6.03 -24.77
C GLY A 573 -4.78 4.67 -25.16
N PRO A 574 -5.81 4.62 -26.03
CA PRO A 574 -6.50 3.38 -26.35
C PRO A 574 -5.59 2.35 -27.02
N VAL A 575 -4.66 2.80 -27.87
CA VAL A 575 -3.71 1.92 -28.60
C VAL A 575 -2.69 1.29 -27.66
N GLY A 576 -2.09 2.08 -26.76
CA GLY A 576 -1.14 1.56 -25.76
C GLY A 576 -1.80 0.60 -24.76
N LEU A 577 -3.07 0.85 -24.42
CA LEU A 577 -3.86 -0.04 -23.57
C LEU A 577 -4.31 -1.32 -24.29
N GLU A 578 -4.65 -1.27 -25.58
CA GLU A 578 -4.86 -2.49 -26.38
C GLU A 578 -3.59 -3.34 -26.48
N HIS A 579 -2.41 -2.72 -26.54
CA HIS A 579 -1.14 -3.45 -26.54
C HIS A 579 -0.96 -4.28 -25.25
N VAL A 580 -1.39 -3.79 -24.07
CA VAL A 580 -1.38 -4.55 -22.80
C VAL A 580 -2.22 -5.84 -22.88
N ILE A 581 -3.30 -5.85 -23.67
CA ILE A 581 -4.18 -7.02 -23.83
C ILE A 581 -3.60 -8.03 -24.82
N ARG A 582 -2.93 -7.55 -25.86
CA ARG A 582 -2.31 -8.36 -26.92
C ARG A 582 -0.94 -8.92 -26.51
N ALA A 583 -0.20 -8.21 -25.66
CA ALA A 583 1.10 -8.63 -25.16
C ALA A 583 0.97 -9.83 -24.22
N GLY A 584 1.79 -10.85 -24.47
CA GLY A 584 1.84 -12.09 -23.70
C GLY A 584 3.10 -12.88 -24.06
N ALA A 585 3.38 -13.94 -23.31
CA ALA A 585 4.56 -14.77 -23.53
C ALA A 585 4.51 -15.46 -24.90
N GLY A 586 5.38 -15.03 -25.83
CA GLY A 586 5.53 -15.64 -27.16
C GLY A 586 4.83 -14.91 -28.32
N ALA A 587 4.57 -13.61 -28.19
CA ALA A 587 4.18 -12.72 -29.30
C ALA A 587 5.40 -12.05 -29.95
#